data_AF-A0A8T5QGM6-F1
#
_entry.id   AF-A0A8T5QGM6-F1
#
_cell.length_a   1.000
_cell.length_b   1.000
_cell.length_c   1.000
_cell.angle_alpha   90.00
_cell.angle_beta   90.00
_cell.angle_gamma   90.00
#
_symmetry.space_group_name_H-M   'P 1'
#
loop_
_entity.id
_entity.type
_entity.pdbx_description
1 polymer ?
#
loop_
_entity_poly.entity_id
_entity_poly.type
_entity_poly.pdbx_seq_one_letter_code
_entity_poly.pdbx_strand_id
1 'polypeptide(L)' 'MQGKKFWRCNVCNDIHYGIKGPEICPTCKAKNAYVETEEKEAGFVMGIAK' A
#
# COMPACT_ATOMS: atom_id res chain seq x y z
N MET A 1 15.85 13.48 1.33
CA MET A 1 15.46 12.69 0.15
C MET A 1 14.25 11.85 0.55
N GLN A 2 13.06 12.06 -0.04
CA GLN A 2 11.90 11.22 0.28
C GLN A 2 11.98 9.96 -0.56
N GLY A 3 12.37 8.85 0.07
CA GLY A 3 12.38 7.52 -0.56
C GLY A 3 10.96 7.06 -0.87
N LYS A 4 10.79 6.24 -1.91
CA LYS A 4 9.53 5.55 -2.17
C LYS A 4 9.23 4.63 -0.98
N LYS A 5 7.95 4.53 -0.61
CA LYS A 5 7.46 3.70 0.48
C LYS A 5 6.35 2.79 -0.02
N PHE A 6 6.02 1.79 0.77
CA PHE A 6 4.86 0.95 0.53
C PHE A 6 3.63 1.58 1.17
N TRP A 7 2.52 1.51 0.46
CA TRP A 7 1.23 2.01 0.89
C TRP A 7 0.22 0.89 0.78
N ARG A 8 -0.47 0.58 1.86
CA ARG A 8 -1.50 -0.46 1.91
C ARG A 8 -2.88 0.17 1.99
N CYS A 9 -3.80 -0.29 1.14
CA CYS A 9 -5.21 0.04 1.29
C CYS A 9 -5.77 -0.67 2.53
N ASN A 10 -6.29 0.08 3.49
CA ASN A 10 -6.90 -0.46 4.72
C ASN A 10 -8.26 -1.17 4.49
N VAL A 11 -8.83 -1.07 3.29
CA VAL A 11 -10.10 -1.71 2.93
C VAL A 11 -9.90 -3.06 2.25
N CYS A 12 -9.01 -3.13 1.26
CA CYS A 12 -8.85 -4.35 0.43
C CYS A 12 -7.43 -4.91 0.42
N ASN A 13 -6.51 -4.33 1.18
CA ASN A 13 -5.10 -4.74 1.27
C ASN A 13 -4.29 -4.60 -0.03
N ASP A 14 -4.77 -3.83 -1.01
CA ASP A 14 -3.98 -3.46 -2.19
C ASP A 14 -2.68 -2.74 -1.78
N ILE A 15 -1.55 -3.14 -2.38
CA ILE A 15 -0.22 -2.58 -2.10
C ILE A 15 0.22 -1.68 -3.26
N HIS A 16 0.51 -0.42 -2.95
CA HIS A 16 1.04 0.56 -3.88
C HIS A 16 2.46 0.99 -3.47
N TYR A 17 3.40 0.99 -4.41
CA TYR A 17 4.77 1.43 -4.16
C TYR A 17 5.02 2.81 -4.79
N GLY A 18 5.28 3.82 -3.95
CA GLY A 18 5.41 5.19 -4.41
C GLY A 18 5.76 6.19 -3.30
N ILE A 19 5.89 7.46 -3.67
CA ILE A 19 6.15 8.53 -2.69
C ILE A 19 4.93 8.78 -1.80
N LYS A 20 3.72 8.61 -2.36
CA LYS A 20 2.44 8.74 -1.67
C LYS A 20 1.45 7.68 -2.16
N GLY A 21 0.49 7.30 -1.33
CA GLY A 21 -0.64 6.48 -1.72
C GLY A 21 -1.58 7.24 -2.67
N PRO A 22 -2.29 6.53 -3.58
CA PRO A 22 -3.29 7.15 -4.43
C PRO A 22 -4.51 7.61 -3.63
N GLU A 23 -5.19 8.66 -4.11
CA GLU A 23 -6.39 9.19 -3.46
C GLU A 23 -7.56 8.20 -3.56
N ILE A 24 -7.65 7.44 -4.65
CA ILE A 24 -8.69 6.44 -4.87
C ILE A 24 -8.01 5.09 -5.12
N CYS A 25 -8.42 4.07 -4.38
CA CYS A 25 -7.94 2.71 -4.60
C CYS A 25 -8.43 2.16 -5.95
N PRO A 26 -7.54 1.68 -6.83
CA PRO A 26 -7.93 1.09 -8.11
C PRO A 26 -8.71 -0.22 -7.93
N THR A 27 -8.51 -0.91 -6.81
CA THR A 27 -9.09 -2.23 -6.52
C THR A 27 -10.48 -2.11 -5.89
N CYS A 28 -10.62 -1.37 -4.78
CA CYS A 28 -11.90 -1.26 -4.05
C CYS A 28 -12.60 0.10 -4.18
N LYS A 29 -11.98 1.09 -4.85
CA LYS A 29 -12.53 2.46 -5.03
C LYS A 29 -12.72 3.26 -3.73
N ALA A 30 -12.14 2.82 -2.61
CA ALA A 30 -12.12 3.60 -1.38
C ALA A 30 -11.28 4.87 -1.54
N LYS A 31 -11.73 5.98 -0.94
CA LYS A 31 -11.05 7.28 -0.96
C LYS A 31 -10.14 7.45 0.25
N ASN A 32 -8.92 7.95 0.05
CA ASN A 32 -7.92 8.21 1.10
C ASN A 32 -7.71 7.03 2.06
N ALA A 33 -7.76 5.82 1.52
CA ALA A 33 -7.69 4.57 2.27
C ALA A 33 -6.28 3.98 2.36
N TYR A 34 -5.29 4.61 1.72
CA TYR A 34 -3.91 4.14 1.75
C TYR A 34 -3.17 4.66 2.97
N VAL A 35 -2.57 3.73 3.72
CA VAL A 35 -1.68 4.01 4.84
C VAL A 35 -0.27 3.55 4.51
N GLU A 36 0.73 4.25 5.03
CA GLU A 36 2.12 3.82 4.92
C GLU A 36 2.29 2.47 5.64
N THR A 37 2.98 1.52 5.01
CA THR A 37 3.26 0.20 5.57
C THR A 37 4.74 -0.13 5.44
N GLU A 38 5.24 -0.96 6.34
CA GLU A 38 6.59 -1.49 6.25
C GLU A 38 6.72 -2.49 5.09
N GLU A 39 7.92 -2.62 4.53
CA GLU A 39 8.23 -3.56 3.46
C GLU A 39 7.95 -5.01 3.86
N LYS A 40 8.21 -5.37 5.12
CA LYS A 40 7.95 -6.73 5.63
C LYS A 40 6.46 -7.08 5.60
N GLU A 41 5.62 -6.14 6.01
CA GLU A 41 4.16 -6.32 6.00
C GLU A 41 3.62 -6.32 4.56
N ALA A 42 4.11 -5.42 3.71
CA ALA A 42 3.79 -5.43 2.28
C ALA A 42 4.18 -6.76 1.63
N GLY A 43 5.34 -7.32 2.00
CA GLY A 43 5.82 -8.61 1.51
C GLY A 43 4.94 -9.79 1.96
N PHE A 44 4.39 -9.74 3.17
CA PHE A 44 3.43 -10.75 3.64
C PHE A 44 2.11 -10.66 2.86
N VAL A 45 1.58 -9.45 2.66
CA VAL A 45 0.34 -9.23 1.90
C VAL A 45 0.48 -9.62 0.42
N MET A 46 1.64 -9.38 -0.18
CA MET A 46 1.95 -9.78 -1.55
C MET A 46 2.31 -11.27 -1.69
N GLY A 47 2.40 -12.03 -0.59
CA GLY A 47 2.74 -13.47 -0.61
C GLY A 47 4.19 -13.77 -1.01
N ILE A 48 5.08 -12.78 -0.94
CA ILE A 48 6.51 -12.92 -1.30
C ILE A 48 7.39 -13.21 -0.08
N ALA A 49 6.92 -12.90 1.14
CA ALA A 49 7.60 -13.23 2.39
C ALA A 49 7.00 -14.51 2.99
N LYS A 50 7.86 -15.49 3.32
CA LYS A 50 7.52 -16.72 4.06
C LYS A 50 7.40 -16.46 5.56
#